data_AF-A0A6G4ZQU4-F1
#
_entry.id   AF-A0A6G4ZQU4-F1
#
_cell.length_a   1.000
_cell.length_b   1.000
_cell.length_c   1.000
_cell.angle_alpha   90.00
_cell.angle_beta   90.00
_cell.angle_gamma   90.00
#
_symmetry.space_group_name_H-M   'P 1'
#
loop_
_entity.id
_entity.type
_entity.pdbx_description
1 polymer ?
#
loop_
_entity_poly.entity_id
_entity_poly.type
_entity_poly.pdbx_seq_one_letter_code
_entity_poly.pdbx_strand_id
1 'polypeptide(L)'
;MKVVILDRRVHRNLALFRHLILRRAEKMNRFFQKAKKSYQGYVNCKTGELRFAELEKKKVFSEEWKSIVIQLRPNDEEGAFEVLSPENEEVFEYQDFSKEAYALFTKTMHILNQIAYDPKQGKNPFWILRQVAHVDFILSEEEEGRRNLIHEAFYNINRRKAEYLLKGRSPGTYLFRKDEFAQLLENQLNEDLPEPIHCITLTYRDWEEKISEKTLVFKEGKWQFYNDDIELSGESFDTVKELLFTMGKELGSPLLAD
;
A
#
# COMPACT_ATOMS: atom_id res chain seq x y z
N MET A 1 -1.18 11.17 16.74
CA MET A 1 -0.90 9.84 17.35
C MET A 1 -0.30 8.96 16.28
N LYS A 2 0.75 8.19 16.60
CA LYS A 2 1.37 7.23 15.67
C LYS A 2 1.00 5.82 16.12
N VAL A 3 0.57 4.98 15.20
CA VAL A 3 0.24 3.57 15.47
C VAL A 3 1.04 2.71 14.50
N VAL A 4 1.89 1.84 15.04
CA VAL A 4 2.69 0.90 14.25
C VAL A 4 1.85 -0.34 13.95
N ILE A 5 1.78 -0.71 12.67
CA ILE A 5 0.98 -1.81 12.16
C ILE A 5 1.91 -2.89 11.60
N LEU A 6 1.78 -4.10 12.15
CA LEU A 6 2.61 -5.27 11.78
C LEU A 6 2.08 -6.07 10.59
N ASP A 7 0.92 -5.71 10.04
CA ASP A 7 0.28 -6.43 8.94
C ASP A 7 -0.15 -5.45 7.86
N ARG A 8 0.38 -5.64 6.64
CA ARG A 8 0.11 -4.77 5.49
C ARG A 8 -1.36 -4.65 5.13
N ARG A 9 -2.12 -5.74 5.22
CA ARG A 9 -3.53 -5.74 4.83
C ARG A 9 -4.37 -5.01 5.88
N VAL A 10 -4.00 -5.14 7.16
CA VAL A 10 -4.58 -4.32 8.24
C VAL A 10 -4.28 -2.84 8.00
N HIS A 11 -3.04 -2.50 7.67
CA HIS A 11 -2.66 -1.11 7.37
C HIS A 11 -3.46 -0.53 6.21
N ARG A 12 -3.61 -1.27 5.11
CA ARG A 12 -4.44 -0.87 3.96
C ARG A 12 -5.89 -0.60 4.36
N ASN A 13 -6.51 -1.52 5.11
CA ASN A 13 -7.87 -1.37 5.61
C ASN A 13 -8.04 -0.10 6.48
N LEU A 14 -7.11 0.12 7.42
CA LEU A 14 -7.09 1.30 8.30
C LEU A 14 -6.89 2.61 7.53
N ALA A 15 -5.95 2.61 6.58
CA ALA A 15 -5.67 3.76 5.72
C ALA A 15 -6.87 4.13 4.84
N LEU A 16 -7.56 3.12 4.28
CA LEU A 16 -8.80 3.31 3.52
C LEU A 16 -9.90 3.95 4.37
N PHE A 17 -10.11 3.47 5.59
CA PHE A 17 -11.12 4.03 6.48
C PHE A 17 -10.79 5.48 6.91
N ARG A 18 -9.52 5.76 7.23
CA ARG A 18 -9.04 7.12 7.50
C ARG A 18 -9.27 8.05 6.31
N HIS A 19 -8.96 7.60 5.09
CA HIS A 19 -9.19 8.39 3.88
C HIS A 19 -10.68 8.71 3.69
N LEU A 20 -11.56 7.75 3.93
CA LEU A 20 -13.01 7.97 3.90
C LEU A 20 -13.46 9.04 4.90
N ILE A 21 -12.95 9.00 6.14
CA ILE A 21 -13.28 10.00 7.17
C ILE A 21 -12.81 11.40 6.74
N LEU A 22 -11.56 11.53 6.26
CA LEU A 22 -11.01 12.80 5.78
C LEU A 22 -11.83 13.36 4.61
N ARG A 23 -12.15 12.53 3.62
CA ARG A 23 -12.95 12.94 2.45
C ARG A 23 -14.35 13.42 2.84
N ARG A 24 -14.98 12.82 3.86
CA ARG A 24 -16.26 13.29 4.40
C ARG A 24 -16.10 14.61 5.18
N ALA A 25 -14.99 14.79 5.89
CA ALA A 25 -14.69 16.04 6.59
C ALA A 25 -14.52 17.23 5.62
N GLU A 26 -13.84 17.02 4.50
CA GLU A 26 -13.60 18.05 3.47
C GLU A 26 -14.90 18.46 2.73
N LYS A 27 -15.80 17.51 2.47
CA LYS A 27 -17.09 17.79 1.81
C LYS A 27 -18.07 18.55 2.70
N MET A 28 -17.89 18.51 4.02
CA MET A 28 -18.72 19.24 4.98
C MET A 28 -18.05 20.55 5.37
N ASN A 29 -18.10 21.53 4.45
CA ASN A 29 -17.68 22.89 4.76
C ASN A 29 -18.51 23.42 5.95
N ARG A 30 -17.83 23.65 7.08
CA ARG A 30 -18.31 24.08 8.41
C ARG A 30 -19.09 22.99 9.20
N PHE A 31 -18.41 22.52 10.24
CA PHE A 31 -18.84 21.69 11.37
C PHE A 31 -19.14 20.19 11.07
N PHE A 32 -18.27 19.32 11.60
CA PHE A 32 -18.51 17.89 11.86
C PHE A 32 -19.79 17.56 12.68
N GLN A 33 -20.61 18.56 13.04
CA GLN A 33 -21.83 18.39 13.82
C GLN A 33 -22.89 17.50 13.13
N LYS A 34 -22.80 17.31 11.81
CA LYS A 34 -23.65 16.38 11.04
C LYS A 34 -22.89 15.23 10.39
N ALA A 35 -21.73 14.85 10.91
CA ALA A 35 -20.98 13.71 10.37
C ALA A 35 -21.87 12.45 10.38
N LYS A 36 -22.08 11.86 9.19
CA LYS A 36 -22.75 10.56 9.08
C LYS A 36 -22.01 9.56 9.94
N LYS A 37 -22.71 9.00 10.93
CA LYS A 37 -22.19 8.00 11.88
C LYS A 37 -22.09 6.60 11.27
N SER A 38 -22.52 6.41 10.03
CA SER A 38 -22.49 5.12 9.34
C SER A 38 -21.65 5.18 8.07
N TYR A 39 -20.87 4.13 7.85
CA TYR A 39 -19.96 3.98 6.73
C TYR A 39 -20.27 2.67 6.02
N GLN A 40 -20.95 2.79 4.88
CA GLN A 40 -21.30 1.63 4.05
C GLN A 40 -20.06 1.12 3.33
N GLY A 41 -19.83 -0.17 3.41
CA GLY A 41 -18.69 -0.83 2.81
C GLY A 41 -18.97 -2.27 2.44
N TYR A 42 -17.90 -2.92 2.02
CA TYR A 42 -17.88 -4.32 1.65
C TYR A 42 -16.64 -4.95 2.27
N VAL A 43 -16.77 -6.20 2.71
CA VAL A 43 -15.68 -7.00 3.24
C VAL A 43 -15.55 -8.28 2.43
N ASN A 44 -14.33 -8.62 2.03
CA ASN A 44 -14.06 -9.88 1.37
C ASN A 44 -14.01 -11.02 2.40
N CYS A 45 -14.88 -12.01 2.26
CA CYS A 45 -15.02 -13.11 3.22
C CYS A 45 -13.84 -14.10 3.18
N LYS A 46 -13.00 -14.06 2.13
CA LYS A 46 -11.79 -14.91 2.03
C LYS A 46 -10.54 -14.19 2.52
N THR A 47 -10.38 -12.91 2.22
CA THR A 47 -9.15 -12.15 2.50
C THR A 47 -9.27 -11.17 3.68
N GLY A 48 -10.48 -10.76 4.06
CA GLY A 48 -10.74 -9.74 5.09
C GLY A 48 -10.50 -8.29 4.63
N GLU A 49 -10.26 -8.09 3.33
CA GLU A 49 -10.05 -6.75 2.76
C GLU A 49 -11.33 -5.91 2.82
N LEU A 50 -11.16 -4.60 3.05
CA LEU A 50 -12.24 -3.64 3.11
C LEU A 50 -12.31 -2.76 1.88
N ARG A 51 -13.54 -2.48 1.45
CA ARG A 51 -13.87 -1.45 0.48
C ARG A 51 -15.02 -0.60 0.98
N PHE A 52 -15.11 0.64 0.54
CA PHE A 52 -16.15 1.56 0.98
C PHE A 52 -16.93 2.10 -0.21
N ALA A 53 -18.27 2.05 -0.12
CA ALA A 53 -19.16 2.41 -1.23
C ALA A 53 -18.93 3.84 -1.74
N GLU A 54 -18.46 4.76 -0.89
CA GLU A 54 -18.16 6.15 -1.28
C GLU A 54 -16.82 6.32 -2.00
N LEU A 55 -15.90 5.38 -1.85
CA LEU A 55 -14.60 5.36 -2.54
C LEU A 55 -14.67 4.58 -3.85
N GLU A 56 -15.58 3.61 -3.95
CA GLU A 56 -15.78 2.79 -5.14
C GLU A 56 -16.60 3.52 -6.22
N LYS A 57 -16.15 3.43 -7.49
CA LYS A 57 -16.91 3.95 -8.65
C LYS A 57 -18.01 2.99 -9.11
N LYS A 58 -17.90 1.71 -8.77
CA LYS A 58 -18.85 0.64 -9.11
C LYS A 58 -19.09 -0.22 -7.88
N LYS A 59 -20.32 -0.70 -7.69
CA LYS A 59 -20.64 -1.67 -6.64
C LYS A 59 -19.83 -2.95 -6.87
N VAL A 60 -19.29 -3.49 -5.79
CA VAL A 60 -18.56 -4.76 -5.81
C VAL A 60 -19.60 -5.87 -5.67
N PHE A 61 -19.91 -6.53 -6.78
CA PHE A 61 -20.85 -7.64 -6.81
C PHE A 61 -20.07 -8.92 -7.09
N SER A 62 -19.74 -9.68 -6.04
CA SER A 62 -19.38 -11.09 -6.17
C SER A 62 -19.70 -11.83 -4.87
N GLU A 63 -19.81 -13.16 -4.94
CA GLU A 63 -20.11 -14.03 -3.79
C GLU A 63 -19.09 -13.89 -2.65
N GLU A 64 -17.88 -13.41 -2.95
CA GLU A 64 -16.82 -13.25 -1.96
C GLU A 64 -16.94 -11.96 -1.15
N TRP A 65 -17.75 -10.99 -1.59
CA TRP A 65 -17.88 -9.69 -0.93
C TRP A 65 -19.24 -9.55 -0.27
N LYS A 66 -19.22 -9.35 1.05
CA LYS A 66 -20.43 -9.05 1.83
C LYS A 66 -20.53 -7.57 2.11
N SER A 67 -21.74 -7.04 2.04
CA SER A 67 -22.02 -5.65 2.40
C SER A 67 -22.05 -5.50 3.92
N ILE A 68 -21.46 -4.41 4.43
CA ILE A 68 -21.39 -4.08 5.85
C ILE A 68 -21.68 -2.61 6.08
N VAL A 69 -22.09 -2.27 7.30
CA VAL A 69 -22.13 -0.89 7.80
C VAL A 69 -21.24 -0.79 9.03
N ILE A 70 -20.16 -0.03 8.94
CA ILE A 70 -19.40 0.35 10.13
C ILE A 70 -20.10 1.57 10.74
N GLN A 71 -20.64 1.43 11.95
CA GLN A 71 -21.37 2.48 12.64
C GLN A 71 -20.61 2.96 13.89
N LEU A 72 -20.47 4.27 14.01
CA LEU A 72 -19.94 4.94 15.19
C LEU A 72 -21.04 4.99 16.27
N ARG A 73 -20.96 4.06 17.23
CA ARG A 73 -21.76 3.96 18.44
C ARG A 73 -20.82 3.79 19.64
N PRO A 74 -20.39 4.88 20.28
CA PRO A 74 -19.53 4.81 21.46
C PRO A 74 -20.15 4.01 22.61
N ASN A 75 -19.61 2.83 22.88
CA ASN A 75 -19.94 1.97 24.01
C ASN A 75 -18.70 1.79 24.92
N ASP A 76 -18.89 1.75 26.24
CA ASP A 76 -17.76 1.56 27.18
C ASP A 76 -17.20 0.13 27.14
N GLU A 77 -18.03 -0.84 26.73
CA GLU A 77 -17.66 -2.27 26.75
C GLU A 77 -17.12 -2.76 25.39
N GLU A 78 -17.65 -2.25 24.28
CA GLU A 78 -17.43 -2.82 22.93
C GLU A 78 -16.61 -1.89 22.00
N GLY A 79 -16.24 -0.70 22.47
CA GLY A 79 -15.53 0.30 21.70
C GLY A 79 -16.47 1.28 20.98
N ALA A 80 -15.94 2.01 20.00
CA ALA A 80 -16.67 3.08 19.32
C ALA A 80 -17.34 2.68 18.02
N PHE A 81 -16.81 1.66 17.35
CA PHE A 81 -17.26 1.21 16.04
C PHE A 81 -17.87 -0.17 16.15
N GLU A 82 -19.13 -0.27 15.76
CA GLU A 82 -19.90 -1.50 15.62
C GLU A 82 -20.04 -1.85 14.13
N VAL A 83 -20.07 -3.13 13.79
CA VAL A 83 -20.24 -3.59 12.41
C VAL A 83 -21.62 -4.24 12.29
N LEU A 84 -22.44 -3.70 11.40
CA LEU A 84 -23.83 -4.12 11.22
C LEU A 84 -24.06 -4.68 9.82
N SER A 85 -25.03 -5.59 9.72
CA SER A 85 -25.60 -6.01 8.44
C SER A 85 -26.48 -4.89 7.86
N PRO A 86 -26.33 -4.54 6.56
CA PRO A 86 -27.15 -3.50 5.94
C PRO A 86 -28.63 -3.87 5.79
N GLU A 87 -28.98 -5.16 5.87
CA GLU A 87 -30.34 -5.65 5.58
C GLU A 87 -31.29 -5.49 6.77
N ASN A 88 -30.78 -5.70 7.98
CA ASN A 88 -31.57 -5.71 9.22
C ASN A 88 -31.00 -4.82 10.33
N GLU A 89 -29.87 -4.14 10.10
CA GLU A 89 -29.15 -3.34 11.10
C GLU A 89 -28.74 -4.10 12.38
N GLU A 90 -28.71 -5.44 12.33
CA GLU A 90 -28.21 -6.29 13.40
C GLU A 90 -26.68 -6.43 13.34
N VAL A 91 -26.09 -6.91 14.43
CA VAL A 91 -24.64 -7.18 14.51
C VAL A 91 -24.23 -8.12 13.38
N PHE A 92 -23.21 -7.73 12.63
CA PHE A 92 -22.75 -8.50 11.49
C PHE A 92 -22.17 -9.84 11.92
N GLU A 93 -22.70 -10.93 11.36
CA GLU A 93 -22.23 -12.27 11.64
C GLU A 93 -21.09 -12.70 10.71
N TYR A 94 -20.05 -13.30 11.30
CA TYR A 94 -18.83 -13.71 10.59
C TYR A 94 -18.85 -15.16 10.10
N GLN A 95 -20.02 -15.81 10.03
CA GLN A 95 -20.12 -17.26 9.77
C GLN A 95 -19.47 -17.68 8.45
N ASP A 96 -19.52 -16.82 7.43
CA ASP A 96 -18.99 -17.10 6.09
C ASP A 96 -17.52 -16.66 5.91
N PHE A 97 -16.86 -16.21 6.97
CA PHE A 97 -15.47 -15.78 6.87
C PHE A 97 -14.52 -16.97 6.92
N SER A 98 -13.51 -16.93 6.06
CA SER A 98 -12.30 -17.74 6.28
C SER A 98 -11.65 -17.35 7.61
N LYS A 99 -10.89 -18.26 8.23
CA LYS A 99 -10.12 -17.95 9.45
C LYS A 99 -9.20 -16.74 9.27
N GLU A 100 -8.62 -16.60 8.08
CA GLU A 100 -7.75 -15.50 7.73
C GLU A 100 -8.51 -14.18 7.61
N ALA A 101 -9.65 -14.17 6.90
CA ALA A 101 -10.49 -12.99 6.78
C ALA A 101 -10.98 -12.51 8.14
N TYR A 102 -11.40 -13.45 9.00
CA TYR A 102 -11.84 -13.15 10.36
C TYR A 102 -10.72 -12.52 11.18
N ALA A 103 -9.53 -13.13 11.19
CA ALA A 103 -8.39 -12.60 11.92
C ALA A 103 -7.99 -11.19 11.43
N LEU A 104 -7.95 -10.98 10.11
CA LEU A 104 -7.60 -9.69 9.53
C LEU A 104 -8.64 -8.61 9.86
N PHE A 105 -9.92 -8.92 9.67
CA PHE A 105 -11.01 -7.97 9.88
C PHE A 105 -11.17 -7.62 11.36
N THR A 106 -11.17 -8.60 12.26
CA THR A 106 -11.25 -8.36 13.70
C THR A 106 -10.05 -7.55 14.22
N LYS A 107 -8.83 -7.85 13.76
CA LYS A 107 -7.64 -7.05 14.08
C LYS A 107 -7.76 -5.60 13.57
N THR A 108 -8.30 -5.42 12.37
CA THR A 108 -8.60 -4.08 11.83
C THR A 108 -9.55 -3.31 12.76
N MET A 109 -10.69 -3.91 13.10
CA MET A 109 -11.71 -3.28 13.94
C MET A 109 -11.21 -3.04 15.37
N HIS A 110 -10.43 -3.96 15.93
CA HIS A 110 -9.82 -3.81 17.24
C HIS A 110 -8.91 -2.58 17.29
N ILE A 111 -8.03 -2.40 16.31
CA ILE A 111 -7.13 -1.23 16.25
C ILE A 111 -7.93 0.07 16.07
N LEU A 112 -8.99 0.07 15.23
CA LEU A 112 -9.88 1.24 15.12
C LEU A 112 -10.53 1.61 16.45
N ASN A 113 -10.98 0.61 17.21
CA ASN A 113 -11.60 0.82 18.52
C ASN A 113 -10.59 1.26 19.59
N GLN A 114 -9.36 0.76 19.56
CA GLN A 114 -8.27 1.26 20.41
C GLN A 114 -7.96 2.74 20.12
N ILE A 115 -7.94 3.13 18.84
CA ILE A 115 -7.72 4.52 18.41
C ILE A 115 -8.89 5.41 18.81
N ALA A 116 -10.10 4.87 18.83
CA ALA A 116 -11.27 5.63 19.25
C ALA A 116 -11.37 5.82 20.77
N TYR A 117 -10.69 4.98 21.55
CA TYR A 117 -10.77 5.00 23.00
C TYR A 117 -9.85 6.09 23.59
N ASP A 118 -10.45 7.08 24.26
CA ASP A 118 -9.73 7.96 25.18
C ASP A 118 -10.52 8.15 26.48
N PRO A 119 -9.95 7.70 27.62
CA PRO A 119 -10.60 7.85 28.91
C PRO A 119 -10.80 9.30 29.33
N LYS A 120 -10.08 10.27 28.75
CA LYS A 120 -10.15 11.71 29.10
C LYS A 120 -11.17 12.50 28.28
N GLN A 121 -11.45 12.09 27.04
CA GLN A 121 -12.32 12.85 26.11
C GLN A 121 -13.73 12.23 25.98
N GLY A 122 -13.93 11.05 26.58
CA GLY A 122 -15.22 10.39 26.67
C GLY A 122 -15.78 9.94 25.31
N LYS A 123 -17.08 9.64 25.30
CA LYS A 123 -17.84 9.08 24.16
C LYS A 123 -18.14 10.08 23.04
N ASN A 124 -17.37 11.16 22.89
CA ASN A 124 -17.68 12.21 21.93
C ASN A 124 -17.39 11.75 20.47
N PRO A 125 -18.42 11.57 19.62
CA PRO A 125 -18.24 11.10 18.24
C PRO A 125 -17.33 12.00 17.41
N PHE A 126 -17.37 13.31 17.66
CA PHE A 126 -16.50 14.28 16.99
C PHE A 126 -15.03 13.99 17.25
N TRP A 127 -14.72 13.72 18.52
CA TRP A 127 -13.35 13.52 18.95
C TRP A 127 -12.80 12.20 18.43
N ILE A 128 -13.61 11.14 18.45
CA ILE A 128 -13.29 9.83 17.87
C ILE A 128 -12.96 9.96 16.37
N LEU A 129 -13.81 10.65 15.60
CA LEU A 129 -13.54 10.83 14.16
C LEU A 129 -12.30 11.68 13.90
N ARG A 130 -12.06 12.70 14.73
CA ARG A 130 -10.84 13.51 14.66
C ARG A 130 -9.59 12.68 14.95
N GLN A 131 -9.63 11.77 15.93
CA GLN A 131 -8.54 10.86 16.22
C GLN A 131 -8.21 9.99 15.02
N VAL A 132 -9.21 9.30 14.46
CA VAL A 132 -9.01 8.42 13.31
C VAL A 132 -8.53 9.20 12.08
N ALA A 133 -9.00 10.44 11.88
CA ALA A 133 -8.55 11.29 10.77
C ALA A 133 -7.06 11.72 10.89
N HIS A 134 -6.57 11.93 12.12
CA HIS A 134 -5.23 12.47 12.38
C HIS A 134 -4.26 11.44 12.97
N VAL A 135 -4.65 10.17 13.05
CA VAL A 135 -3.70 9.09 13.34
C VAL A 135 -2.80 8.86 12.13
N ASP A 136 -1.54 8.61 12.41
CA ASP A 136 -0.52 8.26 11.44
C ASP A 136 -0.26 6.75 11.56
N PHE A 137 -0.67 5.99 10.54
CA PHE A 137 -0.50 4.55 10.48
C PHE A 137 0.83 4.24 9.82
N ILE A 138 1.77 3.71 10.60
CA ILE A 138 3.12 3.40 10.16
C ILE A 138 3.22 1.88 10.00
N LEU A 139 3.66 1.38 8.85
CA LEU A 139 4.02 -0.03 8.71
C LEU A 139 5.32 -0.29 9.47
N SER A 140 5.39 -1.41 10.20
CA SER A 140 6.64 -1.78 10.86
C SER A 140 7.78 -1.94 9.85
N GLU A 141 8.99 -1.55 10.24
CA GLU A 141 10.20 -1.67 9.42
C GLU A 141 10.44 -3.11 8.92
N GLU A 142 10.05 -4.12 9.70
CA GLU A 142 10.12 -5.53 9.29
C GLU A 142 9.21 -5.85 8.10
N GLU A 143 7.98 -5.34 8.08
CA GLU A 143 7.05 -5.46 6.94
C GLU A 143 7.43 -4.55 5.77
N GLU A 144 7.93 -3.35 6.07
CA GLU A 144 8.49 -2.43 5.07
C GLU A 144 9.71 -3.06 4.38
N GLY A 145 10.53 -3.80 5.14
CA GLY A 145 11.70 -4.57 4.68
C GLY A 145 11.32 -5.84 3.90
N ARG A 146 10.15 -6.43 4.17
CA ARG A 146 9.57 -7.53 3.38
C ARG A 146 9.00 -7.07 2.02
N ARG A 147 8.94 -5.77 1.73
CA ARG A 147 8.55 -5.26 0.39
C ARG A 147 9.66 -5.57 -0.60
N ASN A 148 9.44 -6.57 -1.46
CA ASN A 148 10.22 -6.70 -2.68
C ASN A 148 9.76 -5.62 -3.67
N LEU A 149 10.33 -4.41 -3.51
CA LEU A 149 10.02 -3.24 -4.34
C LEU A 149 10.16 -3.54 -5.83
N ILE A 150 11.12 -4.41 -6.19
CA ILE A 150 11.28 -4.89 -7.55
C ILE A 150 10.01 -5.60 -7.98
N HIS A 151 9.55 -6.61 -7.25
CA HIS A 151 8.33 -7.35 -7.59
C HIS A 151 7.08 -6.46 -7.70
N GLU A 152 6.88 -5.51 -6.76
CA GLU A 152 5.70 -4.64 -6.75
C GLU A 152 5.67 -3.65 -7.93
N ALA A 153 6.83 -3.29 -8.49
CA ALA A 153 6.95 -2.35 -9.60
C ALA A 153 7.58 -3.02 -10.84
N PHE A 154 7.53 -4.36 -10.94
CA PHE A 154 8.08 -5.10 -12.06
C PHE A 154 7.05 -5.21 -13.18
N TYR A 155 7.46 -4.86 -14.40
CA TYR A 155 6.67 -5.01 -15.60
C TYR A 155 7.41 -5.86 -16.62
N ASN A 156 6.71 -6.86 -17.15
CA ASN A 156 7.19 -7.63 -18.29
C ASN A 156 6.91 -6.89 -19.61
N ILE A 157 7.64 -5.79 -19.84
CA ILE A 157 7.43 -4.89 -20.97
C ILE A 157 8.76 -4.41 -21.56
N ASN A 158 8.73 -4.04 -22.84
CA ASN A 158 9.85 -3.39 -23.51
C ASN A 158 9.90 -1.87 -23.23
N ARG A 159 11.01 -1.25 -23.64
CA ARG A 159 11.26 0.20 -23.50
C ARG A 159 10.10 1.07 -23.97
N ARG A 160 9.59 0.82 -25.18
CA ARG A 160 8.50 1.63 -25.77
C ARG A 160 7.23 1.64 -24.90
N LYS A 161 6.87 0.49 -24.33
CA LYS A 161 5.72 0.39 -23.40
C LYS A 161 6.01 1.08 -22.07
N ALA A 162 7.23 0.95 -21.54
CA ALA A 162 7.62 1.63 -20.30
C ALA A 162 7.57 3.16 -20.44
N GLU A 163 8.14 3.70 -21.52
CA GLU A 163 8.05 5.12 -21.87
C GLU A 163 6.59 5.58 -21.96
N TYR A 164 5.71 4.77 -22.58
CA TYR A 164 4.29 5.08 -22.67
C TYR A 164 3.60 5.11 -21.29
N LEU A 165 3.90 4.17 -20.39
CA LEU A 165 3.31 4.13 -19.04
C LEU A 165 3.75 5.30 -18.16
N LEU A 166 4.98 5.75 -18.33
CA LEU A 166 5.57 6.88 -17.62
C LEU A 166 5.18 8.24 -18.24
N LYS A 167 4.73 8.25 -19.50
CA LYS A 167 4.27 9.46 -20.18
C LYS A 167 3.09 10.08 -19.41
N GLY A 168 3.26 11.32 -18.97
CA GLY A 168 2.25 12.06 -18.21
C GLY A 168 2.20 11.73 -16.71
N ARG A 169 3.12 10.90 -16.18
CA ARG A 169 3.32 10.69 -14.74
C ARG A 169 4.25 11.75 -14.15
N SER A 170 4.16 12.05 -12.86
CA SER A 170 5.03 13.05 -12.25
C SER A 170 6.52 12.69 -12.38
N PRO A 171 7.43 13.67 -12.53
CA PRO A 171 8.87 13.43 -12.37
C PRO A 171 9.18 12.64 -11.10
N GLY A 172 10.19 11.77 -11.19
CA GLY A 172 10.56 10.81 -10.16
C GLY A 172 9.72 9.52 -10.17
N THR A 173 8.72 9.37 -11.06
CA THR A 173 8.00 8.10 -11.19
C THR A 173 8.88 7.06 -11.88
N TYR A 174 8.97 5.85 -11.34
CA TYR A 174 9.83 4.79 -11.87
C TYR A 174 9.18 3.40 -11.87
N LEU A 175 9.70 2.49 -12.68
CA LEU A 175 9.34 1.08 -12.70
C LEU A 175 10.57 0.20 -13.01
N PHE A 176 10.46 -1.10 -12.73
CA PHE A 176 11.45 -2.09 -13.13
C PHE A 176 10.92 -2.94 -14.28
N ARG A 177 11.82 -3.42 -15.11
CA ARG A 177 11.51 -4.32 -16.23
C ARG A 177 12.72 -5.16 -16.58
N LYS A 178 12.53 -6.21 -17.37
CA LYS A 178 13.62 -6.95 -18.02
C LYS A 178 13.46 -6.84 -19.53
N ASP A 179 14.36 -6.12 -20.20
CA ASP A 179 14.42 -6.10 -21.67
C ASP A 179 15.48 -7.05 -22.21
N GLU A 180 15.51 -7.12 -23.55
CA GLU A 180 16.52 -7.82 -24.33
C GLU A 180 17.94 -7.39 -23.94
N PHE A 181 18.18 -6.10 -23.67
CA PHE A 181 19.52 -5.64 -23.25
C PHE A 181 19.91 -6.22 -21.89
N ALA A 182 19.08 -6.07 -20.85
CA ALA A 182 19.35 -6.64 -19.54
C ALA A 182 19.48 -8.16 -19.60
N GLN A 183 18.69 -8.84 -20.42
CA GLN A 183 18.81 -10.29 -20.61
C GLN A 183 20.12 -10.70 -21.29
N LEU A 184 20.56 -9.97 -22.31
CA LEU A 184 21.83 -10.23 -22.98
C LEU A 184 23.01 -9.99 -22.06
N LEU A 185 23.00 -8.88 -21.31
CA LEU A 185 24.03 -8.56 -20.33
C LEU A 185 24.08 -9.63 -19.23
N GLU A 186 22.92 -10.05 -18.72
CA GLU A 186 22.84 -11.13 -17.73
C GLU A 186 23.47 -12.42 -18.24
N ASN A 187 23.18 -12.81 -19.49
CA ASN A 187 23.77 -14.01 -20.08
C ASN A 187 25.30 -13.88 -20.19
N GLN A 188 25.81 -12.76 -20.66
CA GLN A 188 27.26 -12.51 -20.79
C GLN A 188 27.96 -12.56 -19.43
N LEU A 189 27.44 -11.83 -18.44
CA LEU A 189 28.04 -11.81 -17.10
C LEU A 189 28.03 -13.20 -16.44
N ASN A 190 27.01 -14.02 -16.69
CA ASN A 190 26.95 -15.40 -16.19
C ASN A 190 27.87 -16.37 -16.94
N GLU A 191 28.32 -16.04 -18.15
CA GLU A 191 29.35 -16.83 -18.85
C GLU A 191 30.75 -16.53 -18.27
N ASP A 192 30.98 -15.27 -17.88
CA ASP A 192 32.29 -14.78 -17.43
C ASP A 192 32.50 -14.88 -15.91
N LEU A 193 31.43 -14.93 -15.11
CA LEU A 193 31.50 -14.94 -13.64
C LEU A 193 30.96 -16.27 -13.05
N PRO A 194 31.59 -16.78 -11.98
CA PRO A 194 31.20 -18.04 -11.37
C PRO A 194 29.90 -17.94 -10.54
N GLU A 195 29.54 -16.75 -10.06
CA GLU A 195 28.30 -16.54 -9.30
C GLU A 195 27.12 -16.17 -10.21
N PRO A 196 25.90 -16.62 -9.88
CA PRO A 196 24.69 -16.19 -10.59
C PRO A 196 24.48 -14.68 -10.51
N ILE A 197 24.38 -14.07 -11.67
CA ILE A 197 24.08 -12.66 -11.87
C ILE A 197 22.64 -12.49 -12.35
N HIS A 198 21.93 -11.51 -11.80
CA HIS A 198 20.64 -11.08 -12.33
C HIS A 198 20.66 -9.62 -12.75
N CYS A 199 20.13 -9.31 -13.93
CA CYS A 199 20.07 -7.96 -14.44
C CYS A 199 18.62 -7.52 -14.68
N ILE A 200 18.31 -6.30 -14.26
CA ILE A 200 17.02 -5.65 -14.52
C ILE A 200 17.24 -4.20 -14.92
N THR A 201 16.28 -3.62 -15.62
CA THR A 201 16.31 -2.21 -16.04
C THR A 201 15.35 -1.40 -15.18
N LEU A 202 15.88 -0.37 -14.52
CA LEU A 202 15.12 0.72 -13.93
C LEU A 202 14.80 1.74 -15.02
N THR A 203 13.53 2.04 -15.24
CA THR A 203 13.09 3.12 -16.13
C THR A 203 12.34 4.17 -15.32
N TYR A 204 12.70 5.43 -15.48
CA TYR A 204 12.15 6.53 -14.69
C TYR A 204 11.97 7.79 -15.51
N ARG A 205 11.03 8.65 -15.09
CA ARG A 205 10.88 10.00 -15.64
C ARG A 205 11.67 10.97 -14.77
N ASP A 206 12.68 11.62 -15.32
CA ASP A 206 13.49 12.60 -14.59
C ASP A 206 12.81 13.98 -14.49
N TRP A 207 13.48 14.91 -13.83
CA TRP A 207 13.01 16.29 -13.60
C TRP A 207 13.03 17.18 -14.84
N GLU A 208 13.74 16.76 -15.88
CA GLU A 208 13.69 17.39 -17.21
C GLU A 208 12.57 16.78 -18.07
N GLU A 209 11.70 15.98 -17.46
CA GLU A 209 10.60 15.27 -18.08
C GLU A 209 11.02 14.19 -19.10
N LYS A 210 12.30 13.86 -19.17
CA LYS A 210 12.86 12.84 -20.05
C LYS A 210 12.72 11.46 -19.38
N ILE A 211 12.57 10.44 -20.22
CA ILE A 211 12.63 9.05 -19.76
C ILE A 211 14.08 8.59 -19.79
N SER A 212 14.56 8.19 -18.63
CA SER A 212 15.92 7.77 -18.37
C SER A 212 15.95 6.32 -17.87
N GLU A 213 17.07 5.64 -18.11
CA GLU A 213 17.22 4.21 -17.85
C GLU A 213 18.54 3.94 -17.13
N LYS A 214 18.51 3.02 -16.17
CA LYS A 214 19.70 2.47 -15.51
C LYS A 214 19.56 0.96 -15.41
N THR A 215 20.65 0.25 -15.65
CA THR A 215 20.69 -1.20 -15.44
C THR A 215 21.15 -1.49 -14.01
N LEU A 216 20.40 -2.34 -13.32
CA LEU A 216 20.71 -2.80 -11.96
C LEU A 216 21.17 -4.25 -12.04
N VAL A 217 22.19 -4.58 -11.27
CA VAL A 217 22.77 -5.91 -11.19
C VAL A 217 22.64 -6.41 -9.76
N PHE A 218 22.22 -7.67 -9.62
CA PHE A 218 22.21 -8.40 -8.37
C PHE A 218 23.27 -9.49 -8.42
N LYS A 219 24.25 -9.40 -7.54
CA LYS A 219 25.37 -10.35 -7.39
C LYS A 219 25.58 -10.62 -5.91
N GLU A 220 25.71 -11.89 -5.53
CA GLU A 220 26.04 -12.30 -4.15
C GLU A 220 25.14 -11.69 -3.06
N GLY A 221 23.84 -11.54 -3.35
CA GLY A 221 22.91 -10.95 -2.38
C GLY A 221 22.89 -9.43 -2.34
N LYS A 222 23.67 -8.75 -3.20
CA LYS A 222 23.80 -7.29 -3.22
C LYS A 222 23.42 -6.67 -4.56
N TRP A 223 22.93 -5.45 -4.50
CA TRP A 223 22.49 -4.63 -5.62
C TRP A 223 23.54 -3.59 -6.00
N GLN A 224 23.75 -3.35 -7.28
CA GLN A 224 24.61 -2.27 -7.79
C GLN A 224 24.09 -1.70 -9.10
N PHE A 225 24.50 -0.48 -9.45
CA PHE A 225 24.31 0.05 -10.80
C PHE A 225 25.38 -0.52 -11.74
N TYR A 226 24.95 -1.05 -12.88
CA TYR A 226 25.89 -1.40 -13.93
C TYR A 226 26.47 -0.13 -14.57
N ASN A 227 27.79 -0.10 -14.68
CA ASN A 227 28.58 1.03 -15.18
C ASN A 227 29.60 0.59 -16.25
N ASP A 228 29.24 -0.44 -17.05
CA ASP A 228 30.11 -1.06 -18.07
C ASP A 228 31.37 -1.76 -17.50
N ASP A 229 31.40 -2.03 -16.20
CA ASP A 229 32.41 -2.85 -15.55
C ASP A 229 31.99 -4.32 -15.48
N ILE A 230 32.74 -5.19 -16.16
CA ILE A 230 32.48 -6.64 -16.18
C ILE A 230 32.85 -7.28 -14.84
N GLU A 231 33.81 -6.70 -14.10
CA GLU A 231 34.20 -7.22 -12.79
C GLU A 231 33.16 -6.92 -11.71
N LEU A 232 32.22 -6.01 -12.01
CA LEU A 232 31.16 -5.57 -11.11
C LEU A 232 31.73 -5.07 -9.78
N SER A 233 32.80 -4.28 -9.86
CA SER A 233 33.54 -3.72 -8.71
C SER A 233 32.89 -2.46 -8.12
N GLY A 234 31.70 -2.12 -8.59
CA GLY A 234 30.93 -0.96 -8.18
C GLY A 234 30.45 -1.02 -6.72
N GLU A 235 30.00 0.14 -6.23
CA GLU A 235 29.39 0.23 -4.91
C GLU A 235 28.15 -0.68 -4.84
N SER A 236 28.14 -1.53 -3.81
CA SER A 236 27.14 -2.59 -3.64
C SER A 236 26.32 -2.37 -2.38
N PHE A 237 25.02 -2.60 -2.48
CA PHE A 237 24.03 -2.31 -1.45
C PHE A 237 23.26 -3.57 -1.06
N ASP A 238 22.91 -3.72 0.20
CA ASP A 238 22.21 -4.91 0.68
C ASP A 238 20.76 -4.94 0.20
N THR A 239 20.17 -3.76 -0.08
CA THR A 239 18.82 -3.65 -0.63
C THR A 239 18.74 -2.76 -1.87
N VAL A 240 17.77 -3.05 -2.74
CA VAL A 240 17.45 -2.17 -3.89
C VAL A 240 17.03 -0.77 -3.42
N LYS A 241 16.42 -0.63 -2.24
CA LYS A 241 16.01 0.67 -1.70
C LYS A 241 17.22 1.55 -1.37
N GLU A 242 18.24 0.98 -0.75
CA GLU A 242 19.50 1.68 -0.47
C GLU A 242 20.18 2.10 -1.77
N LEU A 243 20.26 1.20 -2.76
CA LEU A 243 20.77 1.53 -4.08
C LEU A 243 20.01 2.72 -4.70
N LEU A 244 18.68 2.68 -4.72
CA LEU A 244 17.87 3.77 -5.28
C LEU A 244 17.98 5.08 -4.47
N PHE A 245 18.23 5.01 -3.16
CA PHE A 245 18.41 6.20 -2.33
C PHE A 245 19.63 7.02 -2.74
N THR A 246 20.67 6.38 -3.30
CA THR A 246 21.85 7.08 -3.83
C THR A 246 21.54 7.98 -5.02
N MET A 247 20.43 7.74 -5.72
CA MET A 247 19.95 8.62 -6.81
C MET A 247 19.32 9.92 -6.27
N GLY A 248 19.21 10.08 -4.96
CA GLY A 248 18.77 11.30 -4.30
C GLY A 248 17.39 11.76 -4.77
N LYS A 249 17.33 12.95 -5.36
CA LYS A 249 16.06 13.55 -5.80
C LYS A 249 15.53 12.95 -7.11
N GLU A 250 16.31 12.19 -7.88
CA GLU A 250 15.90 11.70 -9.19
C GLU A 250 14.71 10.74 -9.13
N LEU A 251 14.49 10.06 -8.00
CA LEU A 251 13.41 9.12 -7.79
C LEU A 251 12.45 9.62 -6.71
N GLY A 252 11.16 9.47 -6.97
CA GLY A 252 10.07 9.90 -6.08
C GLY A 252 9.18 8.74 -5.68
N SER A 253 8.52 8.08 -6.64
CA SER A 253 7.56 7.01 -6.33
C SER A 253 7.56 5.89 -7.36
N PRO A 254 7.47 4.61 -6.92
CA PRO A 254 7.31 3.50 -7.83
C PRO A 254 5.93 3.55 -8.51
N LEU A 255 5.88 3.19 -9.78
CA LEU A 255 4.67 2.82 -10.49
C LEU A 255 4.41 1.35 -10.19
N LEU A 256 3.35 1.07 -9.45
CA LEU A 256 3.03 -0.29 -9.01
C LEU A 256 2.32 -1.07 -10.12
N ALA A 257 2.76 -2.29 -10.36
CA ALA A 257 2.08 -3.22 -11.24
C ALA A 257 0.74 -3.64 -10.62
N ASP A 258 -0.33 -3.61 -11.43
CA ASP A 258 -1.68 -4.04 -11.05
C ASP A 258 -1.78 -5.58 -11.00
#